data_AF-A0A2I4BVJ7-F1
#
_entry.id   AF-A0A2I4BVJ7-F1
#
_cell.length_a   1.000
_cell.length_b   1.000
_cell.length_c   1.000
_cell.angle_alpha   90.00
_cell.angle_beta   90.00
_cell.angle_gamma   90.00
#
_symmetry.space_group_name_H-M   'P 1'
#
loop_
_entity.id
_entity.type
_entity.pdbx_description
1 polymer ?
#
loop_
_entity_poly.entity_id
_entity_poly.type
_entity_poly.pdbx_seq_one_letter_code
_entity_poly.pdbx_strand_id
1 'polypeptide(L)'
;MSKVLQKKNHWITKVKECNVVRDPSGELSVELRGGAQDGEFAYVGAIREDAVRHQDGELCEGELVLEVEGVSVSGLPLYDIYTVINCSTGPVRFKTVRQGHKLNKDLKHFLSLRFQKSSPDHVLQKTIRANLYRHAVPCTTRSPRDGEVPGVDYNFLSVEDFLQLEESGTLLEIGTYEGNYYGTPKPPKQPIVGTVTLSDSGSHQSTPKRTKSYNDMQNVRVVPADDDDDDQA
;
A
#
# COMPACT_ATOMS: atom_id res chain seq x y z
N MET A 1 -13.16 -33.00 -15.38
CA MET A 1 -11.99 -33.29 -14.51
C MET A 1 -11.21 -32.00 -14.32
N SER A 2 -11.22 -31.50 -13.09
CA SER A 2 -10.89 -30.14 -12.68
C SER A 2 -9.38 -29.88 -12.68
N LYS A 3 -8.91 -28.84 -13.37
CA LYS A 3 -7.50 -28.41 -13.35
C LYS A 3 -7.16 -27.78 -11.98
N VAL A 4 -6.73 -28.60 -11.03
CA VAL A 4 -6.14 -28.15 -9.75
C VAL A 4 -4.62 -28.07 -9.91
N LEU A 5 -4.10 -27.12 -10.69
CA LEU A 5 -2.66 -27.03 -10.94
C LEU A 5 -2.06 -25.61 -11.02
N GLN A 6 -2.70 -24.59 -10.44
CA GLN A 6 -2.13 -23.22 -10.38
C GLN A 6 -1.67 -22.76 -8.98
N LYS A 7 -1.86 -23.57 -7.92
CA LYS A 7 -1.61 -23.12 -6.53
C LYS A 7 -0.14 -23.13 -6.06
N LYS A 8 0.82 -23.65 -6.83
CA LYS A 8 2.20 -23.86 -6.32
C LYS A 8 3.11 -22.62 -6.35
N ASN A 9 2.79 -21.57 -7.12
CA ASN A 9 3.70 -20.45 -7.35
C ASN A 9 3.16 -19.07 -6.93
N HIS A 10 2.09 -19.02 -6.15
CA HIS A 10 1.49 -17.76 -5.69
C HIS A 10 2.39 -17.05 -4.66
N TRP A 11 2.44 -15.71 -4.66
CA TRP A 11 3.32 -14.95 -3.75
C TRP A 11 3.05 -15.27 -2.26
N ILE A 12 1.79 -15.58 -1.91
CA ILE A 12 1.40 -15.90 -0.53
C ILE A 12 2.17 -17.09 0.06
N THR A 13 2.54 -18.08 -0.76
CA THR A 13 3.33 -19.24 -0.31
C THR A 13 4.83 -18.94 -0.20
N LYS A 14 5.25 -17.75 -0.65
CA LYS A 14 6.63 -17.25 -0.64
C LYS A 14 6.84 -16.15 0.40
N VAL A 15 5.80 -15.79 1.17
CA VAL A 15 5.93 -14.84 2.27
C VAL A 15 6.80 -15.46 3.34
N LYS A 16 7.81 -14.72 3.78
CA LYS A 16 8.66 -15.10 4.90
C LYS A 16 8.49 -14.13 6.04
N GLU A 17 8.70 -14.63 7.25
CA GLU A 17 8.77 -13.83 8.45
C GLU A 17 10.22 -13.74 8.90
N CYS A 18 10.63 -12.58 9.39
CA CYS A 18 11.96 -12.37 9.92
C CYS A 18 11.97 -11.38 11.08
N ASN A 19 12.84 -11.64 12.04
CA ASN A 19 13.01 -10.82 13.24
C ASN A 19 14.35 -10.09 13.16
N VAL A 20 14.30 -8.76 13.10
CA VAL A 20 15.48 -7.89 13.02
C VAL A 20 15.72 -7.24 14.38
N VAL A 21 16.89 -7.50 14.96
CA VAL A 21 17.28 -6.88 16.22
C VAL A 21 17.94 -5.54 15.94
N ARG A 22 17.60 -4.53 16.74
CA ARG A 22 18.28 -3.24 16.73
C ARG A 22 19.74 -3.38 17.15
N ASP A 23 20.57 -2.48 16.63
CA ASP A 23 21.95 -2.41 17.06
C ASP A 23 22.07 -1.84 18.50
N PRO A 24 23.27 -1.83 19.12
CA PRO A 24 23.44 -1.27 20.46
C PRO A 24 23.11 0.22 20.61
N SER A 25 23.01 0.97 19.51
CA SER A 25 22.56 2.37 19.51
C SER A 25 21.04 2.51 19.48
N GLY A 26 20.31 1.40 19.30
CA GLY A 26 18.85 1.37 19.21
C GLY A 26 18.32 1.55 17.78
N GLU A 27 19.20 1.67 16.80
CA GLU A 27 18.83 1.87 15.40
C GLU A 27 18.56 0.53 14.70
N LEU A 28 17.63 0.55 13.74
CA LEU A 28 17.38 -0.61 12.88
C LEU A 28 18.43 -0.63 11.77
N SER A 29 19.12 -1.75 11.62
CA SER A 29 20.20 -1.91 10.65
C SER A 29 19.74 -2.13 9.20
N VAL A 30 18.45 -1.88 8.94
CA VAL A 30 17.77 -2.11 7.66
C VAL A 30 17.11 -0.81 7.23
N GLU A 31 17.46 -0.33 6.04
CA GLU A 31 16.78 0.79 5.40
C GLU A 31 15.48 0.29 4.75
N LEU A 32 14.37 1.02 4.92
CA LEU A 32 13.17 0.83 4.10
C LEU A 32 13.02 1.98 3.11
N ARG A 33 12.52 1.66 1.92
CA ARG A 33 12.29 2.60 0.81
C ARG A 33 10.89 2.43 0.21
N GLY A 34 10.52 3.36 -0.67
CA GLY A 34 9.23 3.39 -1.36
C GLY A 34 8.10 3.90 -0.46
N GLY A 35 6.97 3.20 -0.49
CA GLY A 35 5.77 3.59 0.26
C GLY A 35 4.75 4.35 -0.60
N ALA A 36 3.52 4.38 -0.11
CA ALA A 36 2.38 4.82 -0.91
C ALA A 36 2.48 6.27 -1.41
N GLN A 37 3.16 7.15 -0.65
CA GLN A 37 3.39 8.54 -1.04
C GLN A 37 4.23 8.69 -2.32
N ASP A 38 5.01 7.66 -2.67
CA ASP A 38 5.84 7.64 -3.88
C ASP A 38 5.16 6.86 -5.03
N GLY A 39 4.09 6.11 -4.73
CA GLY A 39 3.47 5.22 -5.71
C GLY A 39 3.95 3.77 -5.61
N GLU A 40 4.63 3.42 -4.53
CA GLU A 40 5.29 2.13 -4.40
C GLU A 40 4.78 1.36 -3.17
N PHE A 41 4.92 0.04 -3.20
CA PHE A 41 4.99 -0.74 -1.97
C PHE A 41 6.22 -0.30 -1.18
N ALA A 42 6.16 -0.41 0.15
CA ALA A 42 7.37 -0.34 0.95
C ALA A 42 8.22 -1.58 0.68
N TYR A 43 9.53 -1.39 0.56
CA TYR A 43 10.46 -2.49 0.32
C TYR A 43 11.76 -2.32 1.11
N VAL A 44 12.44 -3.43 1.30
CA VAL A 44 13.75 -3.50 1.96
C VAL A 44 14.78 -2.85 1.04
N GLY A 45 15.40 -1.77 1.51
CA GLY A 45 16.53 -1.10 0.85
C GLY A 45 17.86 -1.74 1.23
N ALA A 46 18.89 -0.91 1.36
CA ALA A 46 20.22 -1.37 1.73
C ALA A 46 20.22 -2.00 3.13
N ILE A 47 20.88 -3.14 3.23
CA ILE A 47 21.07 -3.89 4.48
C ILE A 47 22.53 -3.68 4.91
N ARG A 48 22.76 -3.15 6.12
CA ARG A 48 24.12 -3.01 6.65
C ARG A 48 24.58 -4.36 7.19
N GLU A 49 25.18 -5.19 6.32
CA GLU A 49 25.58 -6.57 6.62
C GLU A 49 26.41 -6.68 7.92
N ASP A 50 27.26 -5.70 8.21
CA ASP A 50 28.10 -5.66 9.42
C ASP A 50 27.31 -5.45 10.74
N ALA A 51 26.04 -5.02 10.66
CA ALA A 51 25.23 -4.61 11.80
C ALA A 51 23.94 -5.42 11.98
N VAL A 52 23.51 -6.18 10.97
CA VAL A 52 22.21 -6.86 11.01
C VAL A 52 22.30 -8.15 11.80
N ARG A 53 21.67 -8.14 12.98
CA ARG A 53 21.46 -9.34 13.77
C ARG A 53 20.07 -9.88 13.48
N HIS A 54 20.02 -10.86 12.60
CA HIS A 54 18.82 -11.67 12.39
C HIS A 54 18.67 -12.64 13.54
N GLN A 55 17.52 -12.59 14.23
CA GLN A 55 17.19 -13.61 15.23
C GLN A 55 16.58 -14.84 14.56
N ASP A 56 15.70 -14.63 13.57
CA ASP A 56 15.07 -15.67 12.76
C ASP A 56 14.83 -15.14 11.33
N GLY A 57 15.25 -15.90 10.31
CA GLY A 57 15.09 -15.55 8.90
C GLY A 57 15.97 -14.38 8.42
N GLU A 58 16.30 -14.35 7.13
CA GLU A 58 17.08 -13.27 6.52
C GLU A 58 16.17 -12.30 5.77
N LEU A 59 16.47 -11.00 5.80
CA LEU A 59 15.88 -10.03 4.89
C LEU A 59 16.72 -9.95 3.62
N CYS A 60 16.07 -9.78 2.48
CA CYS A 60 16.81 -9.54 1.23
C CYS A 60 16.43 -8.15 0.69
N GLU A 61 17.44 -7.44 0.20
CA GLU A 61 17.23 -6.18 -0.50
C GLU A 61 16.24 -6.37 -1.66
N GLY A 62 15.34 -5.40 -1.82
CA GLY A 62 14.30 -5.38 -2.84
C GLY A 62 13.04 -6.18 -2.50
N GLU A 63 12.95 -6.87 -1.37
CA GLU A 63 11.71 -7.53 -0.95
C GLU A 63 10.65 -6.54 -0.50
N LEU A 64 9.40 -6.83 -0.84
CA LEU A 64 8.25 -6.02 -0.45
C LEU A 64 7.90 -6.31 1.02
N VAL A 65 7.62 -5.25 1.77
CA VAL A 65 7.18 -5.35 3.17
C VAL A 65 5.65 -5.36 3.21
N LEU A 66 5.07 -6.47 3.69
CA LEU A 66 3.62 -6.65 3.78
C LEU A 66 3.09 -6.37 5.18
N GLU A 67 3.83 -6.79 6.20
CA GLU A 67 3.48 -6.55 7.61
C GLU A 67 4.71 -6.18 8.45
N VAL A 68 4.49 -5.33 9.45
CA VAL A 68 5.47 -4.99 10.50
C VAL A 68 4.79 -5.11 11.85
N GLU A 69 5.37 -5.87 12.78
CA GLU A 69 4.77 -6.16 14.08
C GLU A 69 3.33 -6.69 14.03
N GLY A 70 2.98 -7.41 12.96
CA GLY A 70 1.64 -7.93 12.72
C GLY A 70 0.62 -6.89 12.23
N VAL A 71 1.05 -5.64 11.99
CA VAL A 71 0.26 -4.61 11.32
C VAL A 71 0.48 -4.72 9.81
N SER A 72 -0.58 -4.83 9.02
CA SER A 72 -0.47 -4.81 7.55
C SER A 72 -0.12 -3.41 7.06
N VAL A 73 1.06 -3.27 6.46
CA VAL A 73 1.63 -1.98 6.05
C VAL A 73 1.50 -1.69 4.56
N SER A 74 1.05 -2.66 3.75
CA SER A 74 0.81 -2.44 2.32
C SER A 74 -0.17 -1.29 2.08
N GLY A 75 0.24 -0.30 1.30
CA GLY A 75 -0.56 0.91 1.05
C GLY A 75 -0.42 2.00 2.12
N LEU A 76 0.40 1.82 3.15
CA LEU A 76 0.77 2.90 4.06
C LEU A 76 1.89 3.76 3.46
N PRO A 77 1.93 5.05 3.81
CA PRO A 77 3.10 5.87 3.60
C PRO A 77 4.30 5.38 4.41
N LEU A 78 5.51 5.60 3.92
CA LEU A 78 6.74 5.09 4.56
C LEU A 78 6.94 5.63 5.99
N TYR A 79 6.56 6.89 6.24
CA TYR A 79 6.65 7.50 7.58
C TYR A 79 5.78 6.80 8.64
N ASP A 80 4.62 6.28 8.24
CA ASP A 80 3.74 5.50 9.13
C ASP A 80 4.35 4.15 9.46
N ILE A 81 5.03 3.53 8.49
CA ILE A 81 5.74 2.26 8.68
C ILE A 81 6.87 2.45 9.69
N TYR A 82 7.67 3.51 9.54
CA TYR A 82 8.70 3.85 10.53
C TYR A 82 8.11 4.16 11.91
N THR A 83 6.91 4.75 11.99
CA THR A 83 6.22 4.94 13.27
C THR A 83 5.91 3.60 13.93
N VAL A 84 5.41 2.61 13.18
CA VAL A 84 5.18 1.25 13.71
C VAL A 84 6.49 0.62 14.20
N ILE A 85 7.57 0.74 13.43
CA ILE A 85 8.90 0.24 13.80
C ILE A 85 9.34 0.88 15.12
N ASN A 86 9.33 2.21 15.20
CA ASN A 86 9.83 2.98 16.35
C ASN A 86 9.02 2.77 17.64
N CYS A 87 7.76 2.35 17.53
CA CYS A 87 6.94 1.96 18.68
C CYS A 87 7.29 0.57 19.25
N SER A 88 8.01 -0.27 18.50
CA SER A 88 8.48 -1.58 19.00
C SER A 88 9.66 -1.41 19.95
N THR A 89 9.60 -2.04 21.11
CA THR A 89 10.68 -2.04 22.11
C THR A 89 11.63 -3.23 22.01
N GLY A 90 11.34 -4.20 21.13
CA GLY A 90 12.09 -5.46 20.98
C GLY A 90 12.65 -5.66 19.57
N PRO A 91 12.99 -6.91 19.19
CA PRO A 91 13.20 -7.27 17.80
C PRO A 91 11.97 -6.89 16.96
N VAL A 92 12.20 -6.35 15.77
CA VAL A 92 11.14 -5.94 14.86
C VAL A 92 10.83 -7.08 13.90
N ARG A 93 9.59 -7.55 13.92
CA ARG A 93 9.09 -8.64 13.09
C ARG A 93 8.55 -8.10 11.77
N PHE A 94 9.14 -8.54 10.67
CA PHE A 94 8.71 -8.22 9.31
C PHE A 94 8.13 -9.45 8.64
N LYS A 95 7.04 -9.27 7.90
CA LYS A 95 6.66 -10.22 6.84
C LYS A 95 6.96 -9.61 5.48
N THR A 96 7.83 -10.27 4.75
CA THR A 96 8.28 -9.81 3.42
C THR A 96 8.04 -10.87 2.35
N VAL A 97 8.03 -10.42 1.10
CA VAL A 97 7.93 -11.30 -0.06
C VAL A 97 8.80 -10.78 -1.19
N ARG A 98 9.45 -11.70 -1.91
CA ARG A 98 10.16 -11.34 -3.15
C ARG A 98 9.19 -10.84 -4.20
N GLN A 99 9.62 -9.84 -4.95
CA GLN A 99 8.88 -9.32 -6.09
C GLN A 99 8.62 -10.44 -7.10
N GLY A 100 7.48 -10.36 -7.78
CA GLY A 100 7.14 -11.15 -8.95
C GLY A 100 6.50 -10.28 -10.02
N HIS A 101 6.02 -10.90 -11.10
CA HIS A 101 5.43 -10.16 -12.22
C HIS A 101 4.23 -9.28 -11.77
N LYS A 102 3.26 -9.89 -11.08
CA LYS A 102 2.03 -9.21 -10.62
C LYS A 102 2.28 -8.34 -9.38
N LEU A 103 2.92 -8.91 -8.36
CA LEU A 103 3.22 -8.23 -7.10
C LEU A 103 4.67 -7.74 -7.12
N ASN A 104 4.86 -6.50 -7.56
CA ASN A 104 6.14 -5.81 -7.62
C ASN A 104 6.07 -4.48 -6.85
N LYS A 105 7.12 -3.65 -6.94
CA LYS A 105 7.17 -2.37 -6.23
C LYS A 105 6.10 -1.37 -6.66
N ASP A 106 5.62 -1.42 -7.91
CA ASP A 106 4.66 -0.46 -8.44
C ASP A 106 3.25 -0.73 -7.87
N LEU A 107 2.84 0.14 -6.95
CA LEU A 107 1.54 0.05 -6.29
C LEU A 107 0.39 0.34 -7.28
N LYS A 108 0.61 1.24 -8.24
CA LYS A 108 -0.36 1.59 -9.27
C LYS A 108 -0.59 0.42 -10.20
N HIS A 109 0.47 -0.28 -10.61
CA HIS A 109 0.36 -1.51 -11.38
C HIS A 109 -0.48 -2.56 -10.63
N PHE A 110 -0.15 -2.86 -9.37
CA PHE A 110 -0.88 -3.89 -8.63
C PHE A 110 -2.37 -3.54 -8.41
N LEU A 111 -2.69 -2.26 -8.20
CA LEU A 111 -4.07 -1.79 -8.02
C LEU A 111 -4.87 -1.79 -9.33
N SER A 112 -4.22 -1.65 -10.49
CA SER A 112 -4.90 -1.71 -11.79
C SER A 112 -5.29 -3.13 -12.21
N LEU A 113 -4.61 -4.15 -11.66
CA LEU A 113 -4.91 -5.54 -11.94
C LEU A 113 -6.29 -5.95 -11.40
N ARG A 114 -6.97 -6.84 -12.14
CA ARG A 114 -8.24 -7.44 -11.72
C ARG A 114 -8.02 -8.81 -11.13
N PHE A 115 -8.54 -9.02 -9.92
CA PHE A 115 -8.45 -10.29 -9.21
C PHE A 115 -9.83 -10.83 -8.82
N GLN A 116 -9.93 -12.15 -8.68
CA GLN A 116 -11.15 -12.79 -8.18
C GLN A 116 -11.43 -12.34 -6.74
N LYS A 117 -12.68 -12.06 -6.39
CA LYS A 117 -13.07 -11.47 -5.08
C LYS A 117 -12.65 -12.29 -3.84
N SER A 118 -12.38 -13.59 -4.00
CA SER A 118 -11.91 -14.49 -2.94
C SER A 118 -10.41 -14.76 -2.97
N SER A 119 -9.68 -14.22 -3.95
CA SER A 119 -8.24 -14.41 -4.08
C SER A 119 -7.46 -13.63 -3.00
N PRO A 120 -6.28 -14.11 -2.60
CA PRO A 120 -5.40 -13.36 -1.70
C PRO A 120 -5.00 -11.99 -2.26
N ASP A 121 -4.86 -11.85 -3.58
CA ASP A 121 -4.55 -10.56 -4.22
C ASP A 121 -5.66 -9.54 -4.02
N HIS A 122 -6.92 -9.96 -4.17
CA HIS A 122 -8.06 -9.09 -3.92
C HIS A 122 -8.16 -8.66 -2.45
N VAL A 123 -7.81 -9.56 -1.52
CA VAL A 123 -7.70 -9.22 -0.10
C VAL A 123 -6.58 -8.21 0.14
N LEU A 124 -5.43 -8.38 -0.52
CA LEU A 124 -4.32 -7.43 -0.44
C LEU A 124 -4.70 -6.05 -1.00
N GLN A 125 -5.37 -5.99 -2.17
CA GLN A 125 -5.88 -4.72 -2.71
C GLN A 125 -6.86 -4.04 -1.75
N LYS A 126 -7.72 -4.83 -1.07
CA LYS A 126 -8.64 -4.31 -0.05
C LYS A 126 -7.91 -3.69 1.13
N THR A 127 -6.85 -4.35 1.61
CA THR A 127 -5.97 -3.83 2.66
C THR A 127 -5.27 -2.54 2.22
N ILE A 128 -4.70 -2.52 1.01
CA ILE A 128 -4.03 -1.34 0.44
C ILE A 128 -4.99 -0.15 0.38
N ARG A 129 -6.19 -0.32 -0.20
CA ARG A 129 -7.19 0.76 -0.27
C ARG A 129 -7.60 1.26 1.11
N ALA A 130 -7.81 0.35 2.07
CA ALA A 130 -8.16 0.74 3.44
C ALA A 130 -7.06 1.59 4.10
N ASN A 131 -5.79 1.25 3.88
CA ASN A 131 -4.65 2.03 4.35
C ASN A 131 -4.55 3.38 3.64
N LEU A 132 -4.65 3.42 2.31
CA LEU A 132 -4.64 4.67 1.54
C LEU A 132 -5.73 5.65 1.98
N TYR A 133 -6.94 5.16 2.25
CA TYR A 133 -8.07 5.98 2.69
C TYR A 133 -7.92 6.54 4.10
N ARG A 134 -6.84 6.22 4.83
CA ARG A 134 -6.52 6.91 6.08
C ARG A 134 -5.77 8.22 5.84
N HIS A 135 -5.09 8.34 4.70
CA HIS A 135 -4.20 9.46 4.38
C HIS A 135 -4.67 10.30 3.20
N ALA A 136 -5.47 9.71 2.32
CA ALA A 136 -5.92 10.36 1.10
C ALA A 136 -7.43 10.16 0.94
N VAL A 137 -8.12 11.23 0.57
CA VAL A 137 -9.54 11.17 0.24
C VAL A 137 -9.68 10.79 -1.23
N PRO A 138 -10.35 9.68 -1.58
CA PRO A 138 -10.56 9.33 -2.98
C PRO A 138 -11.40 10.41 -3.67
N CYS A 139 -11.22 10.56 -4.96
CA CYS A 139 -11.95 11.52 -5.78
C CYS A 139 -12.98 10.83 -6.66
N THR A 140 -14.03 11.55 -7.03
CA THR A 140 -15.01 11.11 -8.02
C THR A 140 -15.57 12.30 -8.80
N THR A 141 -15.99 12.06 -10.04
CA THR A 141 -16.73 13.04 -10.85
C THR A 141 -18.24 12.96 -10.65
N ARG A 142 -18.72 11.99 -9.87
CA ARG A 142 -20.14 11.86 -9.53
C ARG A 142 -20.55 13.02 -8.62
N SER A 143 -21.78 13.51 -8.75
CA SER A 143 -22.36 14.45 -7.78
C SER A 143 -22.51 13.79 -6.39
N PRO A 144 -22.33 14.52 -5.27
CA PRO A 144 -22.56 13.98 -3.92
C PRO A 144 -23.97 13.40 -3.75
N ARG A 145 -24.10 12.25 -3.09
CA ARG A 145 -25.38 11.68 -2.65
C ARG A 145 -25.78 12.28 -1.30
N ASP A 146 -27.05 12.11 -0.94
CA ASP A 146 -27.56 12.57 0.36
C ASP A 146 -26.77 11.95 1.53
N GLY A 147 -26.33 12.82 2.44
CA GLY A 147 -25.49 12.47 3.58
C GLY A 147 -24.03 12.11 3.26
N GLU A 148 -23.52 12.34 2.04
CA GLU A 148 -22.09 12.33 1.76
C GLU A 148 -21.48 13.72 2.03
N VAL A 149 -20.30 13.75 2.65
CA VAL A 149 -19.60 14.98 3.03
C VAL A 149 -18.36 15.17 2.13
N PRO A 150 -18.28 16.26 1.34
CA PRO A 150 -17.11 16.58 0.55
C PRO A 150 -15.85 16.68 1.40
N GLY A 151 -14.74 16.10 0.92
CA GLY A 151 -13.47 16.04 1.64
C GLY A 151 -13.41 14.97 2.75
N VAL A 152 -14.52 14.29 3.04
CA VAL A 152 -14.56 13.18 4.00
C VAL A 152 -14.91 11.88 3.31
N ASP A 153 -15.99 11.82 2.53
CA ASP A 153 -16.36 10.62 1.78
C ASP A 153 -15.62 10.56 0.45
N TYR A 154 -15.70 11.64 -0.32
CA TYR A 154 -14.98 11.84 -1.57
C TYR A 154 -14.62 13.31 -1.77
N ASN A 155 -13.58 13.53 -2.58
CA ASN A 155 -13.38 14.79 -3.27
C ASN A 155 -14.22 14.75 -4.55
N PHE A 156 -15.31 15.50 -4.55
CA PHE A 156 -16.19 15.60 -5.71
C PHE A 156 -15.63 16.65 -6.66
N LEU A 157 -15.19 16.20 -7.84
CA LEU A 157 -14.46 17.00 -8.80
C LEU A 157 -15.25 17.13 -10.10
N SER A 158 -14.95 18.15 -10.90
CA SER A 158 -15.37 18.16 -12.30
C SER A 158 -14.60 17.09 -13.08
N VAL A 159 -15.10 16.71 -14.27
CA VAL A 159 -14.37 15.81 -15.17
C VAL A 159 -13.03 16.44 -15.59
N GLU A 160 -13.00 17.74 -15.83
CA GLU A 160 -11.79 18.47 -16.19
C GLU A 160 -10.72 18.39 -15.09
N ASP A 161 -11.10 18.68 -13.84
CA ASP A 161 -10.18 18.60 -12.70
C ASP A 161 -9.68 17.17 -12.48
N PHE A 162 -10.54 16.16 -12.68
CA PHE A 162 -10.15 14.76 -12.55
C PHE A 162 -9.10 14.37 -13.60
N LEU A 163 -9.30 14.79 -14.86
CA LEU A 163 -8.35 14.51 -15.94
C LEU A 163 -7.01 15.22 -15.72
N GLN A 164 -7.00 16.43 -15.17
CA GLN A 164 -5.77 17.12 -14.77
C GLN A 164 -5.02 16.34 -13.66
N LEU A 165 -5.74 15.77 -12.68
CA LEU A 165 -5.12 14.93 -11.66
C LEU A 165 -4.54 13.64 -12.26
N GLU A 166 -5.25 13.01 -13.20
CA GLU A 166 -4.73 11.85 -13.92
C GLU A 166 -3.45 12.19 -14.69
N GLU A 167 -3.44 13.28 -15.46
CA GLU A 167 -2.29 13.75 -16.24
C GLU A 167 -1.08 14.10 -15.35
N SER A 168 -1.34 14.64 -14.15
CA SER A 168 -0.28 14.93 -13.17
C SER A 168 0.39 13.69 -12.56
N GLY A 169 -0.14 12.48 -12.81
CA GLY A 169 0.43 11.23 -12.29
C GLY A 169 0.27 11.06 -10.78
N THR A 170 -0.66 11.81 -10.17
CA THR A 170 -0.90 11.81 -8.72
C THR A 170 -1.88 10.71 -8.27
N LEU A 171 -2.56 10.04 -9.20
CA LEU A 171 -3.50 8.95 -8.91
C LEU A 171 -2.81 7.57 -8.92
N LEU A 172 -3.01 6.82 -7.83
CA LEU A 172 -2.59 5.42 -7.63
C LEU A 172 -3.54 4.41 -8.26
N GLU A 173 -4.82 4.76 -8.35
CA GLU A 173 -5.85 3.90 -8.91
C GLU A 173 -6.86 4.79 -9.62
N ILE A 174 -7.33 4.33 -10.77
CA ILE A 174 -8.33 5.02 -11.58
C ILE A 174 -9.31 3.97 -12.09
N GLY A 175 -10.58 4.31 -12.12
CA GLY A 175 -11.47 3.69 -13.08
C GLY A 175 -12.85 4.31 -13.11
N THR A 176 -13.75 3.65 -13.84
CA THR A 176 -15.08 4.16 -14.12
C THR A 176 -16.18 3.27 -13.56
N TYR A 177 -17.23 3.89 -13.04
CA TYR A 177 -18.45 3.22 -12.60
C TYR A 177 -19.66 4.11 -12.89
N GLU A 178 -20.69 3.54 -13.54
CA GLU A 178 -21.91 4.26 -13.95
C GLU A 178 -21.63 5.59 -14.67
N GLY A 179 -20.63 5.61 -15.56
CA GLY A 179 -20.25 6.79 -16.34
C GLY A 179 -19.49 7.88 -15.56
N ASN A 180 -19.18 7.64 -14.29
CA ASN A 180 -18.37 8.55 -13.47
C ASN A 180 -16.96 8.00 -13.25
N TYR A 181 -15.99 8.89 -13.15
CA TYR A 181 -14.63 8.55 -12.80
C TYR A 181 -14.47 8.48 -11.29
N TYR A 182 -13.60 7.59 -10.86
CA TYR A 182 -13.19 7.44 -9.48
C TYR A 182 -11.68 7.24 -9.44
N GLY A 183 -11.03 7.83 -8.44
CA GLY A 183 -9.58 7.76 -8.30
C GLY A 183 -9.12 7.79 -6.86
N THR A 184 -8.00 7.12 -6.61
CA THR A 184 -7.31 7.17 -5.31
C THR A 184 -6.01 7.96 -5.48
N PRO A 185 -5.89 9.17 -4.91
CA PRO A 185 -4.65 9.93 -4.98
C PRO A 185 -3.56 9.34 -4.09
N LYS A 186 -2.30 9.64 -4.43
CA LYS A 186 -1.14 9.39 -3.57
C LYS A 186 -1.32 10.11 -2.23
N PRO A 187 -0.98 9.47 -1.10
CA PRO A 187 -0.83 10.17 0.17
C PRO A 187 0.15 11.34 0.05
N PRO A 188 -0.04 12.42 0.82
CA PRO A 188 0.87 13.54 0.83
C PRO A 188 2.26 13.09 1.29
N LYS A 189 3.30 13.63 0.65
CA LYS A 189 4.68 13.46 1.11
C LYS A 189 4.87 14.20 2.42
N GLN A 190 5.52 13.56 3.38
CA GLN A 190 5.94 14.16 4.63
C GLN A 190 7.46 13.95 4.80
N PRO A 191 8.17 14.89 5.44
CA PRO A 191 9.54 14.61 5.87
C PRO A 191 9.52 13.41 6.82
N ILE A 192 10.43 12.46 6.62
CA ILE A 192 10.62 11.33 7.54
C ILE A 192 11.12 11.94 8.85
N VAL A 193 10.25 12.07 9.85
CA VAL A 193 10.60 12.66 11.14
C VAL A 193 11.53 11.68 11.87
N GLY A 194 12.83 11.93 11.75
CA GLY A 194 13.90 11.07 12.25
C GLY A 194 15.12 11.86 12.69
N THR A 195 14.93 12.94 13.45
CA THR A 195 15.89 13.44 14.45
C THR A 195 15.09 14.24 15.47
N VAL A 196 15.16 13.86 16.74
CA VAL A 196 14.41 14.46 17.85
C VAL A 196 14.64 15.97 17.90
N THR A 197 13.60 16.75 17.64
CA THR A 197 13.43 18.06 18.28
C THR A 197 12.03 18.05 18.87
N LEU A 198 11.96 17.94 20.19
CA LEU A 198 10.71 18.07 20.94
C LEU A 198 10.20 19.50 20.73
N SER A 199 9.13 19.66 19.95
CA SER A 199 8.23 20.79 20.07
C SER A 199 6.80 20.28 20.10
N ASP A 200 6.28 20.26 21.32
CA ASP A 200 4.89 20.12 21.70
C ASP A 200 3.99 21.06 20.89
N SER A 201 2.88 20.55 20.33
CA SER A 201 1.60 21.23 20.09
C SER A 201 0.68 20.41 19.18
N GLY A 202 -0.49 20.00 19.68
CA GLY A 202 -1.68 19.87 18.83
C GLY A 202 -2.35 18.49 18.71
N SER A 203 -2.95 18.04 19.82
CA SER A 203 -4.26 17.37 19.93
C SER A 203 -5.01 16.86 18.67
N HIS A 204 -5.41 15.58 18.76
CA HIS A 204 -6.68 14.97 18.37
C HIS A 204 -7.21 15.14 16.94
N GLN A 205 -7.14 14.07 16.13
CA GLN A 205 -8.22 13.72 15.22
C GLN A 205 -8.54 12.22 15.29
N SER A 206 -9.64 11.93 15.98
CA SER A 206 -10.37 10.66 15.87
C SER A 206 -10.91 10.51 14.45
N THR A 207 -10.55 9.40 13.78
CA THR A 207 -10.96 9.10 12.41
C THR A 207 -12.48 8.84 12.33
N PRO A 208 -13.22 9.49 11.42
CA PRO A 208 -14.62 9.16 11.15
C PRO A 208 -14.76 7.74 10.60
N LYS A 209 -15.85 7.03 10.96
CA LYS A 209 -16.17 5.70 10.42
C LYS A 209 -16.56 5.83 8.94
N ARG A 210 -15.61 5.58 8.05
CA ARG A 210 -15.64 5.85 6.60
C ARG A 210 -16.20 4.70 5.77
N THR A 211 -17.40 4.22 6.10
CA THR A 211 -17.93 2.96 5.54
C THR A 211 -18.46 3.06 4.09
N LYS A 212 -18.87 4.25 3.62
CA LYS A 212 -19.60 4.39 2.34
C LYS A 212 -18.69 4.42 1.09
N SER A 213 -17.55 5.10 1.15
CA SER A 213 -16.58 5.24 0.04
C SER A 213 -15.98 3.89 -0.45
N TYR A 214 -16.06 2.86 0.39
CA TYR A 214 -15.42 1.57 0.12
C TYR A 214 -16.10 0.72 -0.95
N ASN A 215 -17.41 0.91 -1.17
CA ASN A 215 -18.20 0.03 -2.04
C ASN A 215 -18.07 0.38 -3.53
N ASP A 216 -18.08 1.67 -3.88
CA ASP A 216 -18.09 2.09 -5.29
C ASP A 216 -16.73 1.85 -5.94
N MET A 217 -15.62 2.12 -5.24
CA MET A 217 -14.26 1.83 -5.71
C MET A 217 -14.01 0.33 -5.99
N GLN A 218 -14.70 -0.58 -5.30
CA GLN A 218 -14.60 -2.02 -5.58
C GLN A 218 -15.37 -2.47 -6.83
N ASN A 219 -16.34 -1.68 -7.28
CA ASN A 219 -17.21 -2.02 -8.42
C ASN A 219 -16.75 -1.36 -9.72
N VAL A 220 -15.73 -0.51 -9.65
CA VAL A 220 -15.12 0.20 -10.77
C VAL A 220 -14.51 -0.78 -11.78
N ARG A 221 -14.78 -0.53 -13.07
CA ARG A 221 -14.18 -1.27 -14.19
C ARG A 221 -12.81 -0.66 -14.52
N VAL A 222 -11.74 -1.40 -14.27
CA VAL A 222 -10.37 -1.07 -14.74
C VAL A 222 -10.14 -1.70 -16.11
N VAL A 223 -9.63 -0.97 -17.10
CA VAL A 223 -9.42 -1.48 -18.48
C VAL A 223 -8.60 -2.79 -18.45
N PRO A 224 -8.96 -3.84 -19.23
CA PRO A 224 -8.19 -5.08 -19.25
C PRO A 224 -6.74 -4.81 -19.69
N ALA A 225 -5.77 -5.41 -19.02
CA ALA A 225 -4.49 -5.71 -19.66
C ALA A 225 -4.77 -6.89 -20.59
N ASP A 226 -4.38 -6.79 -21.85
CA ASP A 226 -4.47 -7.90 -22.78
C ASP A 226 -3.74 -9.10 -22.17
N ASP A 227 -4.45 -10.24 -22.07
CA ASP A 227 -3.90 -11.52 -21.69
C ASP A 227 -3.00 -12.01 -22.84
N ASP A 228 -1.78 -11.49 -22.93
CA ASP A 228 -0.70 -12.21 -23.62
C ASP A 228 -0.24 -13.34 -22.68
N ASP A 229 -1.07 -14.39 -22.63
CA ASP A 229 -0.69 -15.75 -22.27
C ASP A 229 0.34 -16.22 -23.32
N ASP A 230 1.61 -15.87 -23.15
CA ASP A 230 2.73 -16.46 -23.87
C ASP A 230 3.93 -16.71 -22.93
N ASP A 231 3.68 -17.47 -21.85
CA ASP A 231 4.72 -18.27 -21.20
C ASP A 231 4.97 -19.55 -22.02
N GLN A 232 5.47 -19.38 -23.25
CA GLN A 232 6.09 -20.44 -24.06
C GLN A 232 7.43 -19.96 -24.64
N ALA A 233 8.50 -20.15 -23.86
CA ALA A 233 9.80 -20.74 -24.26
C ALA A 233 10.90 -20.36 -23.26
#